data_AF-A0A9P6K992-F1
#
_entry.id   AF-A0A9P6K992-F1
#
_cell.length_a   1.000
_cell.length_b   1.000
_cell.length_c   1.000
_cell.angle_alpha   90.00
_cell.angle_beta   90.00
_cell.angle_gamma   90.00
#
_symmetry.space_group_name_H-M   'P 1'
#
loop_
_entity.id
_entity.type
_entity.pdbx_description
1 polymer ?
#
loop_
_entity_poly.entity_id
_entity_poly.type
_entity_poly.pdbx_seq_one_letter_code
_entity_poly.pdbx_strand_id
1 'polypeptide(L)'
;MATSEEKIEIASRFLRAAPPGEINDVFNDVRALVGDSELLEGGILSALEEYNTEELATVEVPGIEGKVIVSKYGQVDTDRFIDPKTSQVFQVDHYRQTASDPEPHSPDAEIEDLR
;
A
#
# COMPACT_ATOMS: atom_id res chain seq x y z
N MET A 1 -11.99 29.55 2.50
CA MET A 1 -11.28 28.47 1.77
C MET A 1 -11.02 27.37 2.78
N ALA A 2 -11.10 26.10 2.38
CA ALA A 2 -10.79 24.98 3.26
C ALA A 2 -9.33 25.04 3.74
N THR A 3 -9.07 24.59 4.96
CA THR A 3 -7.72 24.47 5.53
C THR A 3 -6.93 23.35 4.82
N SER A 4 -5.61 23.35 5.00
CA SER A 4 -4.74 22.27 4.49
C SER A 4 -5.16 20.90 5.03
N GLU A 5 -5.52 20.80 6.31
CA GLU A 5 -6.01 19.57 6.94
C GLU A 5 -7.35 19.12 6.34
N GLU A 6 -8.29 20.04 6.12
CA GLU A 6 -9.58 19.71 5.50
C GLU A 6 -9.41 19.20 4.07
N LYS A 7 -8.47 19.78 3.31
CA LYS A 7 -8.14 19.31 1.95
C LYS A 7 -7.56 17.90 1.97
N ILE A 8 -6.64 17.61 2.89
CA ILE A 8 -6.05 16.28 3.05
C ILE A 8 -7.14 15.27 3.42
N GLU A 9 -8.01 15.59 4.37
CA GLU A 9 -9.08 14.68 4.78
C GLU A 9 -10.05 14.35 3.63
N ILE A 10 -10.43 15.37 2.84
CA ILE A 10 -11.28 15.16 1.65
C ILE A 10 -10.56 14.32 0.59
N ALA A 11 -9.27 14.60 0.33
CA ALA A 11 -8.45 13.82 -0.59
C ALA A 11 -8.34 12.35 -0.16
N SER A 12 -8.02 12.11 1.11
CA SER A 12 -7.95 10.77 1.71
C SER A 12 -9.26 10.01 1.58
N ARG A 13 -10.41 10.68 1.77
CA ARG A 13 -11.72 10.06 1.56
C ARG A 13 -11.99 9.65 0.11
N PHE A 14 -11.54 10.43 -0.86
CA PHE A 14 -11.66 10.02 -2.26
C PHE A 14 -10.80 8.80 -2.58
N LEU A 15 -9.57 8.75 -2.06
CA LEU A 15 -8.67 7.62 -2.27
C LEU A 15 -9.21 6.32 -1.67
N ARG A 16 -9.70 6.36 -0.42
CA ARG A 16 -10.33 5.19 0.23
C ARG A 16 -11.56 4.68 -0.51
N ALA A 17 -12.28 5.57 -1.19
CA ALA A 17 -13.49 5.24 -1.94
C ALA A 17 -13.20 4.93 -3.43
N ALA A 18 -11.93 4.85 -3.83
CA ALA A 18 -11.57 4.54 -5.20
C ALA A 18 -12.12 3.15 -5.59
N PRO A 19 -12.66 2.97 -6.80
CA PRO A 19 -13.01 1.65 -7.28
C PRO A 19 -11.77 0.73 -7.36
N PRO A 20 -11.95 -0.61 -7.24
CA PRO A 20 -10.85 -1.55 -7.39
C PRO A 20 -10.13 -1.38 -8.74
N GLY A 21 -8.81 -1.17 -8.70
CA GLY A 21 -7.98 -1.00 -9.89
C GLY A 21 -7.92 0.44 -10.45
N GLU A 22 -8.69 1.38 -9.89
CA GLU A 22 -8.74 2.77 -10.37
C GLU A 22 -8.03 3.76 -9.43
N ILE A 23 -7.32 3.29 -8.41
CA ILE A 23 -6.65 4.15 -7.42
C ILE A 23 -5.67 5.14 -8.04
N ASN A 24 -4.94 4.74 -9.10
CA ASN A 24 -3.99 5.61 -9.77
C ASN A 24 -4.70 6.76 -10.49
N ASP A 25 -5.85 6.50 -11.12
CA ASP A 25 -6.64 7.51 -11.81
C ASP A 25 -7.29 8.47 -10.80
N VAL A 26 -7.88 7.94 -9.73
CA VAL A 26 -8.44 8.74 -8.63
C VAL A 26 -7.36 9.61 -7.97
N PHE A 27 -6.16 9.08 -7.75
CA PHE A 27 -5.04 9.85 -7.21
C PHE A 27 -4.64 11.01 -8.13
N ASN A 28 -4.58 10.78 -9.44
CA ASN A 28 -4.25 11.83 -10.41
C ASN A 28 -5.34 12.93 -10.45
N ASP A 29 -6.62 12.55 -10.39
CA ASP A 29 -7.73 13.49 -10.34
C ASP A 29 -7.71 14.32 -9.05
N VAL A 30 -7.51 13.68 -7.90
CA VAL A 30 -7.38 14.35 -6.60
C VAL A 30 -6.20 15.33 -6.61
N ARG A 31 -5.06 14.93 -7.17
CA ARG A 31 -3.89 15.79 -7.31
C ARG A 31 -4.18 17.04 -8.14
N ALA A 32 -4.90 16.89 -9.26
CA ALA A 32 -5.31 18.01 -10.09
C ALA A 32 -6.31 18.94 -9.37
N LEU A 33 -7.23 18.39 -8.58
CA LEU A 33 -8.24 19.16 -7.83
C LEU A 33 -7.64 19.95 -6.66
N VAL A 34 -6.69 19.35 -5.93
CA VAL A 34 -6.05 20.00 -4.78
C VAL A 34 -5.04 21.05 -5.22
N GLY A 35 -4.30 20.79 -6.31
CA GLY A 35 -3.37 21.74 -6.92
C GLY A 35 -2.10 22.02 -6.11
N ASP A 36 -1.86 21.26 -5.05
CA ASP A 36 -0.72 21.39 -4.13
C ASP A 36 -0.12 20.00 -3.90
N SER A 37 0.97 19.70 -4.62
CA SER A 37 1.60 18.37 -4.56
C SER A 37 2.37 18.15 -3.25
N GLU A 38 2.95 19.21 -2.67
CA GLU A 38 3.68 19.12 -1.40
C GLU A 38 2.71 18.82 -0.24
N LEU A 39 1.50 19.38 -0.29
CA LEU A 39 0.47 19.08 0.71
C LEU A 39 0.02 17.61 0.68
N LEU A 40 -0.05 17.02 -0.50
CA LEU A 40 -0.44 15.61 -0.66
C LEU A 40 0.69 14.66 -0.27
N GLU A 41 1.94 15.06 -0.48
CA GLU A 41 3.11 14.26 -0.12
C GLU A 41 3.15 14.04 1.40
N GLY A 42 2.97 12.79 1.83
CA GLY A 42 2.90 12.40 3.24
C GLY A 42 1.51 12.54 3.87
N GLY A 43 0.71 13.52 3.43
CA GLY A 43 -0.64 13.77 3.97
C GLY A 43 -1.66 12.67 3.69
N ILE A 44 -1.51 11.95 2.57
CA ILE A 44 -2.45 10.91 2.13
C ILE A 44 -1.88 9.49 2.17
N LEU A 45 -0.65 9.31 2.65
CA LEU A 45 0.02 8.00 2.67
C LEU A 45 -0.81 6.95 3.43
N SER A 46 -1.35 7.33 4.58
CA SER A 46 -2.19 6.44 5.39
C SER A 46 -3.46 5.99 4.66
N ALA A 47 -4.06 6.84 3.83
CA ALA A 47 -5.22 6.49 3.02
C ALA A 47 -4.87 5.49 1.90
N LEU A 48 -3.68 5.63 1.30
CA LEU A 48 -3.17 4.69 0.29
C LEU A 48 -2.79 3.34 0.92
N GLU A 49 -2.21 3.35 2.12
CA GLU A 49 -1.94 2.13 2.89
C GLU A 49 -3.23 1.38 3.24
N GLU A 50 -4.22 2.09 3.77
CA GLU A 50 -5.53 1.54 4.08
C GLU A 50 -6.21 0.96 2.83
N TYR A 51 -6.26 1.71 1.73
CA TYR A 51 -6.81 1.24 0.46
C TYR A 51 -6.08 -0.02 -0.04
N ASN A 52 -4.76 0.04 -0.14
CA ASN A 52 -3.97 -1.08 -0.71
C ASN A 52 -4.12 -2.35 0.13
N THR A 53 -4.22 -2.23 1.46
CA THR A 53 -4.35 -3.39 2.36
C THR A 53 -5.77 -3.92 2.45
N GLU A 54 -6.80 -3.08 2.34
CA GLU A 54 -8.22 -3.48 2.39
C GLU A 54 -8.71 -4.06 1.06
N GLU A 55 -8.32 -3.45 -0.05
CA GLU A 55 -8.67 -3.92 -1.40
C GLU A 55 -7.76 -5.05 -1.90
N LEU A 56 -6.87 -5.55 -1.04
CA LEU A 56 -5.94 -6.65 -1.33
C LEU A 56 -5.12 -6.39 -2.60
N ALA A 57 -4.57 -5.18 -2.71
CA ALA A 57 -3.72 -4.79 -3.82
C ALA A 57 -2.57 -5.78 -3.99
N THR A 58 -2.13 -5.96 -5.23
CA THR A 58 -1.08 -6.94 -5.55
C THR A 58 0.15 -6.26 -6.12
N VAL A 59 1.33 -6.71 -5.70
CA VAL A 59 2.62 -6.16 -6.12
C VAL A 59 3.52 -7.26 -6.68
N GLU A 60 4.40 -6.89 -7.60
CA GLU A 60 5.47 -7.76 -8.10
C GLU A 60 6.72 -7.54 -7.26
N VAL A 61 7.22 -8.60 -6.64
CA VAL A 61 8.40 -8.56 -5.77
C VAL A 61 9.61 -9.04 -6.56
N PRO A 62 10.73 -8.28 -6.59
CA PRO A 62 11.93 -8.70 -7.31
C PRO A 62 12.41 -10.09 -6.89
N GLY A 63 12.58 -10.99 -7.86
CA GLY A 63 13.07 -12.36 -7.61
C GLY A 63 12.01 -13.35 -7.11
N ILE A 64 10.76 -12.92 -6.90
CA ILE A 64 9.62 -13.80 -6.64
C ILE A 64 8.79 -13.93 -7.91
N GLU A 65 8.43 -15.16 -8.29
CA GLU A 65 7.53 -15.38 -9.43
C GLU A 65 6.07 -15.15 -9.02
N GLY A 66 5.40 -14.27 -9.78
CA GLY A 66 3.99 -13.93 -9.59
C GLY A 66 3.81 -12.65 -8.77
N LYS A 67 2.56 -12.42 -8.37
CA LYS A 67 2.19 -11.26 -7.54
C LYS A 67 1.92 -11.68 -6.11
N VAL A 68 2.31 -10.84 -5.18
CA VAL A 68 2.04 -10.99 -3.74
C VAL A 68 0.95 -10.02 -3.32
N ILE A 69 0.05 -10.47 -2.45
CA ILE A 69 -1.03 -9.66 -1.90
C ILE A 69 -0.49 -8.80 -0.76
N VAL A 70 -0.76 -7.50 -0.82
CA VAL A 70 -0.53 -6.55 0.26
C VAL A 70 -1.78 -6.58 1.16
N SER A 71 -1.63 -7.04 2.39
CA SER A 71 -2.75 -7.12 3.36
C SER A 71 -2.28 -6.79 4.77
N LYS A 72 -3.21 -6.35 5.63
CA LYS A 72 -2.93 -6.11 7.06
C LYS A 72 -2.40 -7.35 7.78
N TYR A 73 -2.78 -8.55 7.32
CA TYR A 73 -2.31 -9.82 7.90
C TYR A 73 -0.88 -10.17 7.50
N GLY A 74 -0.39 -9.59 6.39
CA GLY A 74 0.98 -9.76 5.93
C GLY A 74 1.93 -8.66 6.39
N GLN A 75 1.43 -7.63 7.09
CA GLN A 75 2.25 -6.49 7.53
C GLN A 75 3.09 -6.89 8.75
N VAL A 76 4.42 -6.82 8.61
CA VAL A 76 5.38 -7.17 9.68
C VAL A 76 6.06 -5.95 10.29
N ASP A 77 6.07 -4.82 9.57
CA ASP A 77 6.51 -3.50 10.03
C ASP A 77 5.73 -2.42 9.23
N THR A 78 6.01 -1.15 9.47
CA THR A 78 5.35 0.03 8.89
C THR A 78 5.17 -0.08 7.37
N ASP A 79 6.21 -0.44 6.64
CA ASP A 79 6.20 -0.55 5.17
C ASP A 79 6.65 -1.92 4.66
N ARG A 80 6.80 -2.91 5.55
CA ARG A 80 7.26 -4.26 5.20
C ARG A 80 6.15 -5.29 5.31
N PHE A 81 6.08 -6.12 4.27
CA PHE A 81 5.08 -7.16 4.10
C PHE A 81 5.75 -8.51 3.84
N ILE A 82 5.14 -9.59 4.31
CA ILE A 82 5.62 -10.96 4.14
C ILE A 82 4.95 -11.63 2.93
N ASP A 83 5.77 -12.31 2.12
CA ASP A 83 5.32 -13.40 1.27
C ASP A 83 5.59 -14.73 1.98
N PRO A 84 4.58 -15.36 2.59
CA PRO A 84 4.77 -16.62 3.30
C PRO A 84 5.11 -17.77 2.35
N LYS A 85 4.82 -17.66 1.04
CA LYS A 85 5.11 -18.73 0.07
C LYS A 85 6.61 -18.87 -0.19
N THR A 86 7.33 -17.76 -0.24
CA THR A 86 8.79 -17.72 -0.48
C THR A 86 9.60 -17.45 0.78
N SER A 87 8.92 -17.24 1.91
CA SER A 87 9.54 -16.87 3.19
C SER A 87 10.41 -15.62 3.06
N GLN A 88 9.86 -14.60 2.39
CA GLN A 88 10.53 -13.32 2.18
C GLN A 88 9.70 -12.19 2.77
N VAL A 89 10.36 -11.16 3.27
CA VAL A 89 9.76 -9.87 3.57
C VAL A 89 10.26 -8.85 2.56
N PHE A 90 9.41 -7.92 2.17
CA PHE A 90 9.73 -6.89 1.18
C PHE A 90 9.08 -5.57 1.57
N GLN A 91 9.68 -4.48 1.12
CA GLN A 91 9.16 -3.13 1.32
C GLN A 91 8.11 -2.80 0.25
N VAL A 92 7.03 -2.10 0.61
CA VAL A 92 5.98 -1.64 -0.30
C VAL A 92 5.95 -0.11 -0.38
N ASP A 93 6.07 0.42 -1.60
CA ASP A 93 5.77 1.82 -1.92
C ASP A 93 4.27 1.94 -2.23
N HIS A 94 3.49 2.43 -1.27
CA HIS A 94 2.03 2.56 -1.40
C HIS A 94 1.59 3.62 -2.42
N TYR A 95 2.45 4.58 -2.79
CA TYR A 95 2.13 5.53 -3.86
C TYR A 95 2.23 4.87 -5.23
N ARG A 96 3.23 4.03 -5.43
CA ARG A 96 3.51 3.40 -6.72
C ARG A 96 2.92 2.00 -6.88
N GLN A 97 2.45 1.40 -5.79
CA GLN A 97 2.05 0.00 -5.72
C GLN A 97 3.18 -0.93 -6.21
N THR A 98 4.40 -0.68 -5.74
CA THR A 98 5.60 -1.46 -6.11
C THR A 98 6.26 -2.04 -4.88
N ALA A 99 6.87 -3.22 -5.03
CA ALA A 99 7.67 -3.84 -3.99
C ALA A 99 9.18 -3.74 -4.28
N SER A 100 9.98 -3.72 -3.22
CA SER A 100 11.44 -3.68 -3.30
C SER A 100 12.09 -4.32 -2.07
N ASP A 101 13.42 -4.43 -2.09
CA ASP A 101 14.22 -4.87 -0.95
C ASP A 101 13.78 -6.20 -0.30
N PRO A 102 13.66 -7.29 -1.09
CA PRO A 102 13.30 -8.61 -0.57
C PRO A 102 14.42 -9.18 0.31
N GLU A 103 14.06 -9.60 1.51
CA GLU A 103 14.95 -10.20 2.50
C GLU A 103 14.37 -11.54 2.99
N PRO A 104 15.22 -12.54 3.30
CA PRO A 104 14.76 -13.78 3.92
C PRO A 104 14.08 -13.54 5.28
N HIS A 105 12.97 -14.23 5.51
CA HIS A 105 12.24 -14.21 6.78
C HIS A 105 12.12 -15.64 7.33
N SER A 106 12.28 -15.80 8.64
CA SER A 106 12.10 -17.10 9.30
C SER A 106 10.64 -17.24 9.75
N PRO A 107 9.85 -18.14 9.13
CA PRO A 107 8.46 -18.34 9.53
C PRO A 107 8.36 -19.00 10.91
N ASP A 108 7.19 -18.91 11.52
CA ASP A 108 6.89 -19.60 12.77
C ASP A 108 6.76 -21.11 12.52
N ALA A 109 7.74 -21.86 13.04
CA ALA A 109 7.86 -23.30 12.84
C ALA A 109 6.69 -24.09 13.45
N GLU A 110 5.94 -23.54 14.42
CA GLU A 110 4.81 -24.24 15.04
C GLU A 110 3.58 -24.31 14.11
N ILE A 111 3.45 -23.35 13.19
CA ILE A 111 2.28 -23.21 12.31
C ILE A 111 2.59 -23.39 10.83
N GLU A 112 3.87 -23.37 10.42
CA GLU A 112 4.25 -23.47 9.00
C GLU A 112 3.77 -24.78 8.35
N ASP A 113 3.78 -25.90 9.08
CA ASP A 113 3.27 -27.19 8.60
C ASP A 113 1.73 -27.21 8.39
N LEU A 114 1.01 -26.24 8.94
CA LEU A 114 -0.46 -26.14 8.88
C LEU A 114 -0.96 -25.15 7.82
N ARG A 115 -0.06 -24.40 7.19
CA ARG A 115 -0.35 -23.33 6.22
C ARG A 115 -0.69 -23.88 4.83
#